data_AF-A0A090LEK7-F1
#
_entry.id   AF-A0A090LEK7-F1
#
_cell.length_a   1.000
_cell.length_b   1.000
_cell.length_c   1.000
_cell.angle_alpha   90.00
_cell.angle_beta   90.00
_cell.angle_gamma   90.00
#
_symmetry.space_group_name_H-M   'P 1'
#
loop_
_entity.id
_entity.type
_entity.pdbx_description
1 polymer ?
#
loop_
_entity_poly.entity_id
_entity_poly.type
_entity_poly.pdbx_seq_one_letter_code
_entity_poly.pdbx_strand_id
1 'polypeptide(L)'
;MILIFFIIVLTFFISQSYENVLLTVPYNEHFNGHSSRYEYHGMLFSKKKNLMQAVILDFPQVPFKDILLKKEFLTFGNRINDTRHDGRYLQVNLKGESIFKTLPSNKFPVQLSQYGTQFYYSCNKSLYKTLKEAIYFCELLEKYSKVKSQYKLLGKDPYASRMWIGVWSECFYDCFSRHHFEELKTRFLRELYMLRKVYNGRPLRINFYLETMAEKQALKNAKSNQLLIKGSEKTKIHEVAAFASPPFASLQVNKWYNDYLETKKNKNNKFKISRVESSQFRFLLSPIVREVGVGITLEKKTISIVFAFK
;
A
#
# COMPACT_ATOMS: atom_id res chain seq x y z
N MET A 1 -28.66 5.76 33.97
CA MET A 1 -28.58 4.36 33.50
C MET A 1 -28.44 4.26 31.98
N ILE A 2 -29.27 4.94 31.18
CA ILE A 2 -29.20 4.93 29.70
C ILE A 2 -27.84 5.45 29.15
N LEU A 3 -27.29 6.53 29.73
CA LEU A 3 -26.01 7.10 29.28
C LEU A 3 -24.81 6.14 29.45
N ILE A 4 -24.77 5.41 30.58
CA ILE A 4 -23.71 4.43 30.86
C ILE A 4 -23.80 3.26 29.87
N PHE A 5 -25.02 2.81 29.56
CA PHE A 5 -25.23 1.77 28.55
C PHE A 5 -24.77 2.21 27.16
N PHE A 6 -25.07 3.44 26.73
CA PHE A 6 -24.56 3.98 25.47
C PHE A 6 -23.03 4.08 25.44
N ILE A 7 -22.39 4.51 26.53
CA ILE A 7 -20.93 4.56 26.62
C ILE A 7 -20.32 3.16 26.51
N ILE A 8 -20.88 2.16 27.20
CA ILE A 8 -20.40 0.77 27.15
C ILE A 8 -20.59 0.16 25.76
N VAL A 9 -21.74 0.40 25.13
CA VAL A 9 -22.00 -0.08 23.76
C VAL A 9 -21.07 0.61 22.76
N LEU A 10 -20.84 1.93 22.91
CA LEU A 10 -19.93 2.67 22.03
C LEU A 10 -18.48 2.21 22.19
N THR A 11 -18.00 1.97 23.42
CA THR A 11 -16.65 1.43 23.65
C THR A 11 -16.53 0.00 23.13
N PHE A 12 -17.59 -0.81 23.23
CA PHE A 12 -17.63 -2.14 22.65
C PHE A 12 -17.58 -2.12 21.11
N PHE A 13 -18.34 -1.23 20.46
CA PHE A 13 -18.28 -1.06 19.00
C PHE A 13 -16.94 -0.51 18.51
N ILE A 14 -16.35 0.44 19.25
CA ILE A 14 -15.00 0.94 18.98
C ILE A 14 -13.99 -0.21 19.14
N SER A 15 -14.13 -1.05 20.16
CA SER A 15 -13.29 -2.23 20.38
C SER A 15 -13.43 -3.26 19.24
N GLN A 16 -14.65 -3.52 18.76
CA GLN A 16 -14.88 -4.45 17.62
C GLN A 16 -14.29 -3.92 16.32
N SER A 17 -14.19 -2.59 16.14
CA SER A 17 -13.59 -2.03 14.93
C SER A 17 -12.08 -2.32 14.79
N TYR A 18 -11.40 -2.74 15.86
CA TYR A 18 -9.97 -3.08 15.86
C TYR A 18 -9.68 -4.59 15.82
N GLU A 19 -10.68 -5.45 15.67
CA GLU A 19 -10.58 -6.89 16.00
C GLU A 19 -9.60 -7.73 15.17
N ASN A 20 -8.80 -7.17 14.25
CA ASN A 20 -8.00 -8.00 13.33
C ASN A 20 -6.56 -7.55 13.05
N VAL A 21 -6.12 -6.40 13.55
CA VAL A 21 -4.77 -5.89 13.23
C VAL A 21 -3.83 -6.00 14.42
N LEU A 22 -2.76 -6.76 14.22
CA LEU A 22 -1.71 -6.97 15.21
C LEU A 22 -0.72 -5.80 15.21
N LEU A 23 -0.40 -5.27 16.38
CA LEU A 23 0.68 -4.31 16.57
C LEU A 23 1.93 -5.04 17.01
N THR A 24 3.03 -4.89 16.28
CA THR A 24 4.32 -5.43 16.67
C THR A 24 5.22 -4.33 17.19
N VAL A 25 5.70 -4.49 18.43
CA VAL A 25 6.52 -3.52 19.15
C VAL A 25 7.94 -4.05 19.27
N PRO A 26 8.95 -3.33 18.76
CA PRO A 26 10.34 -3.75 18.83
C PRO A 26 10.89 -3.66 20.26
N TYR A 27 11.76 -4.59 20.63
CA TYR A 27 12.54 -4.52 21.88
C TYR A 27 13.91 -5.17 21.69
N ASN A 28 14.86 -4.80 22.55
CA ASN A 28 16.18 -5.44 22.60
C ASN A 28 16.30 -6.32 23.85
N GLU A 29 17.01 -7.43 23.73
CA GLU A 29 17.31 -8.32 24.85
C GLU A 29 18.81 -8.29 25.15
N HIS A 30 19.15 -8.02 26.41
CA HIS A 30 20.52 -8.01 26.91
C HIS A 30 20.70 -9.20 27.85
N PHE A 31 21.44 -10.21 27.43
CA PHE A 31 21.68 -11.45 28.17
C PHE A 31 23.10 -11.48 28.73
N ASN A 32 23.24 -11.78 30.02
CA ASN A 32 24.55 -11.83 30.70
C ASN A 32 24.98 -13.25 31.13
N GLY A 33 24.32 -14.29 30.62
CA GLY A 33 24.59 -15.69 30.98
C GLY A 33 23.71 -16.23 32.09
N HIS A 34 23.26 -15.38 33.01
CA HIS A 34 22.40 -15.77 34.14
C HIS A 34 20.98 -15.21 34.03
N SER A 35 20.83 -14.05 33.38
CA SER A 35 19.57 -13.31 33.32
C SER A 35 19.47 -12.48 32.05
N SER A 36 18.24 -12.26 31.58
CA SER A 36 17.93 -11.32 30.51
C SER A 36 17.38 -10.03 31.09
N ARG A 37 17.86 -8.89 30.57
CA ARG A 37 17.21 -7.59 30.68
C ARG A 37 16.60 -7.23 29.33
N TYR A 38 15.53 -6.46 29.35
CA TYR A 38 14.79 -6.10 28.15
C TYR A 38 14.77 -4.59 28.02
N GLU A 39 15.10 -4.07 26.85
CA GLU A 39 15.14 -2.65 26.57
C GLU A 39 14.00 -2.26 25.63
N TYR A 40 13.30 -1.19 25.99
CA TYR A 40 12.26 -0.58 25.19
C TYR A 40 12.25 0.93 25.44
N HIS A 41 12.37 1.72 24.37
CA HIS A 41 12.48 3.18 24.41
C HIS A 41 13.58 3.68 25.37
N GLY A 42 14.73 3.01 25.38
CA GLY A 42 15.86 3.32 26.27
C GLY A 42 15.64 2.96 27.74
N MET A 43 14.46 2.45 28.11
CA MET A 43 14.18 1.96 29.46
C MET A 43 14.54 0.47 29.57
N LEU A 44 15.19 0.09 30.67
CA LEU A 44 15.57 -1.29 30.97
C LEU A 44 14.60 -1.94 31.95
N PHE A 45 14.16 -3.14 31.62
CA PHE A 45 13.23 -3.95 32.40
C PHE A 45 13.88 -5.28 32.78
N SER A 46 13.76 -5.69 34.04
CA SER A 46 14.27 -6.99 34.52
C SER A 46 13.35 -8.16 34.19
N LYS A 47 12.06 -7.91 33.92
CA LYS A 47 11.04 -8.92 33.63
C LYS A 47 10.23 -8.53 32.41
N LYS A 48 9.92 -9.50 31.53
CA LYS A 48 9.05 -9.30 30.36
C LYS A 48 7.67 -8.75 30.72
N LYS A 49 7.13 -9.14 31.89
CA LYS A 49 5.87 -8.60 32.41
C LYS A 49 5.90 -7.07 32.50
N ASN A 50 6.97 -6.51 33.05
CA ASN A 50 7.08 -5.06 33.27
C ASN A 50 7.28 -4.32 31.95
N LEU A 51 8.09 -4.91 31.04
CA LEU A 51 8.20 -4.44 29.65
C LEU A 51 6.80 -4.37 29.00
N MET A 52 6.04 -5.47 29.06
CA MET A 52 4.72 -5.54 28.45
C MET A 52 3.75 -4.53 29.06
N GLN A 53 3.81 -4.30 30.37
CA GLN A 53 3.02 -3.27 31.04
C GLN A 53 3.36 -1.87 30.51
N ALA A 54 4.64 -1.54 30.33
CA ALA A 54 5.04 -0.26 29.73
C ALA A 54 4.51 -0.12 28.30
N VAL A 55 4.60 -1.18 27.49
CA VAL A 55 4.06 -1.19 26.11
C VAL A 55 2.54 -0.98 26.11
N ILE A 56 1.79 -1.62 27.00
CA ILE A 56 0.33 -1.44 27.10
C ILE A 56 -0.03 0.00 27.45
N LEU A 57 0.76 0.66 28.30
CA LEU A 57 0.55 2.07 28.67
C LEU A 57 0.81 3.04 27.51
N ASP A 58 1.75 2.71 26.62
CA ASP A 58 2.03 3.50 25.42
C ASP A 58 0.95 3.33 24.33
N PHE A 59 0.21 2.22 24.35
CA PHE A 59 -0.81 1.88 23.35
C PHE A 59 -2.16 1.50 23.98
N PRO A 60 -2.80 2.37 24.78
CA PRO A 60 -4.04 2.05 25.49
C PRO A 60 -5.22 1.72 24.55
N GLN A 61 -5.16 2.16 23.30
CA GLN A 61 -6.15 1.88 22.26
C GLN A 61 -6.05 0.50 21.63
N VAL A 62 -4.94 -0.23 21.85
CA VAL A 62 -4.73 -1.57 21.27
C VAL A 62 -5.01 -2.62 22.34
N PRO A 63 -5.93 -3.58 22.10
CA PRO A 63 -6.14 -4.66 23.05
C PRO A 63 -4.84 -5.42 23.29
N PHE A 64 -4.50 -5.69 24.56
CA PHE A 64 -3.22 -6.31 24.91
C PHE A 64 -2.97 -7.65 24.17
N LYS A 65 -4.03 -8.39 23.84
CA LYS A 65 -3.97 -9.65 23.09
C LYS A 65 -3.47 -9.49 21.65
N ASP A 66 -3.58 -8.28 21.10
CA ASP A 66 -3.21 -7.94 19.72
C ASP A 66 -1.84 -7.25 19.65
N ILE A 67 -1.19 -7.03 20.79
CA ILE A 67 0.18 -6.55 20.90
C ILE A 67 1.14 -7.76 20.90
N LEU A 68 2.12 -7.71 20.02
CA LEU A 68 3.19 -8.68 19.89
C LEU A 68 4.53 -7.98 20.07
N LEU A 69 5.44 -8.58 20.83
CA LEU A 69 6.80 -8.09 20.95
C LEU A 69 7.68 -8.71 19.86
N LYS A 70 8.47 -7.88 19.18
CA LYS A 70 9.45 -8.33 18.17
C LYS A 70 10.85 -8.04 18.70
N LYS A 71 11.66 -9.07 18.85
CA LYS A 71 13.06 -8.87 19.26
C LYS A 71 13.88 -8.39 18.07
N GLU A 72 14.54 -7.25 18.20
CA GLU A 72 15.42 -6.73 17.14
C GLU A 72 16.86 -7.16 17.34
N PHE A 73 17.38 -7.01 18.56
CA PHE A 73 18.74 -7.38 18.91
C PHE A 73 18.78 -8.26 20.15
N LEU A 74 19.70 -9.22 20.13
CA LEU A 74 20.13 -9.97 21.31
C LEU A 74 21.60 -9.67 21.56
N THR A 75 21.89 -9.00 22.66
CA THR A 75 23.26 -8.68 23.10
C THR A 75 23.71 -9.73 24.12
N PHE A 76 24.89 -10.31 23.91
CA PHE A 76 25.54 -11.22 24.86
C PHE A 76 27.03 -10.85 25.00
N GLY A 77 27.39 -10.25 26.15
CA GLY A 77 28.70 -9.62 26.32
C GLY A 77 28.93 -8.55 25.24
N ASN A 78 30.00 -8.70 24.46
CA ASN A 78 30.33 -7.79 23.35
C ASN A 78 29.76 -8.23 21.99
N ARG A 79 28.93 -9.28 21.94
CA ARG A 79 28.33 -9.79 20.69
C ARG A 79 26.91 -9.28 20.56
N ILE A 80 26.58 -8.77 19.38
CA ILE A 80 25.22 -8.38 19.01
C ILE A 80 24.74 -9.34 17.94
N ASN A 81 23.63 -10.02 18.19
CA ASN A 81 22.95 -10.87 17.23
C ASN A 81 21.69 -10.16 16.72
N ASP A 82 21.61 -9.94 15.41
CA ASP A 82 20.47 -9.30 14.75
C ASP A 82 19.37 -10.34 14.49
N THR A 83 18.22 -10.17 15.14
CA THR A 83 17.08 -11.09 15.02
C THR A 83 15.93 -10.51 14.21
N ARG A 84 16.08 -9.34 13.57
CA ARG A 84 15.00 -8.63 12.87
C ARG A 84 14.31 -9.44 11.76
N HIS A 85 15.00 -10.45 11.24
CA HIS A 85 14.55 -11.31 10.13
C HIS A 85 14.07 -12.70 10.55
N ASP A 86 14.05 -13.03 11.84
CA ASP A 86 13.71 -14.38 12.31
C ASP A 86 12.20 -14.73 12.16
N GLY A 87 11.36 -13.73 11.90
CA GLY A 87 9.91 -13.89 11.72
C GLY A 87 9.16 -14.33 12.97
N ARG A 88 9.80 -14.31 14.15
CA ARG A 88 9.22 -14.75 15.41
C ARG A 88 8.72 -13.56 16.20
N TYR A 89 7.51 -13.71 16.73
CA TYR A 89 6.88 -12.74 17.60
C TYR A 89 6.65 -13.36 18.97
N LEU A 90 6.66 -12.53 20.00
CA LEU A 90 6.43 -12.96 21.36
C LEU A 90 5.13 -12.34 21.89
N GLN A 91 4.19 -13.18 22.29
CA GLN A 91 3.01 -12.74 23.01
C GLN A 91 3.25 -12.94 24.51
N VAL A 92 3.13 -11.87 25.29
CA VAL A 92 3.36 -11.90 26.75
C VAL A 92 2.04 -11.66 27.46
N ASN A 93 1.62 -12.58 28.32
CA ASN A 93 0.40 -12.40 29.11
C ASN A 93 0.65 -11.53 30.35
N LEU A 94 -0.42 -11.16 31.06
CA LEU A 94 -0.33 -10.31 32.25
C LEU A 94 0.41 -10.96 33.43
N LYS A 95 0.58 -12.29 33.43
CA LYS A 95 1.39 -13.02 34.41
C LYS A 95 2.89 -12.99 34.07
N GLY A 96 3.25 -12.60 32.85
CA GLY A 96 4.63 -12.58 32.34
C GLY A 96 5.04 -13.85 31.61
N GLU A 97 4.13 -14.81 31.43
CA GLU A 97 4.36 -15.99 30.61
C GLU A 97 4.36 -15.56 29.15
N SER A 98 5.27 -16.14 28.36
CA SER A 98 5.50 -15.71 26.99
C SER A 98 5.40 -16.88 26.03
N ILE A 99 4.65 -16.71 24.95
CA ILE A 99 4.44 -17.71 23.90
C ILE A 99 4.99 -17.15 22.59
N PHE A 100 5.82 -17.94 21.90
CA PHE A 100 6.25 -17.59 20.54
C PHE A 100 5.10 -17.80 19.56
N LYS A 101 4.90 -16.83 18.68
CA LYS A 101 3.87 -16.83 17.65
C LYS A 101 4.52 -16.58 16.30
N THR A 102 4.24 -17.44 15.35
CA THR A 102 4.50 -17.23 13.93
C THR A 102 3.24 -16.71 13.28
N LEU A 103 3.35 -15.64 12.49
CA LEU A 103 2.19 -15.10 11.78
C LEU A 103 1.96 -15.85 10.47
N PRO A 104 0.71 -16.17 10.11
CA PRO A 104 0.38 -16.66 8.78
C PRO A 104 0.85 -15.69 7.69
N SER A 105 1.16 -16.20 6.51
CA SER A 105 1.63 -15.40 5.36
C SER A 105 0.63 -14.34 4.88
N ASN A 106 -0.64 -14.47 5.23
CA ASN A 106 -1.71 -13.55 4.89
C ASN A 106 -2.03 -12.52 5.99
N LYS A 107 -1.26 -12.51 7.08
CA LYS A 107 -1.39 -11.54 8.17
C LYS A 107 -0.32 -10.46 8.06
N PHE A 108 -0.75 -9.20 8.10
CA PHE A 108 0.10 -8.03 7.94
C PHE A 108 0.08 -7.22 9.25
N PRO A 109 1.03 -7.46 10.17
CA PRO A 109 1.07 -6.66 11.39
C PRO A 109 1.51 -5.23 11.09
N VAL A 110 0.99 -4.29 11.87
CA VAL A 110 1.55 -2.94 11.94
C VAL A 110 2.83 -3.01 12.76
N GLN A 111 3.95 -2.54 12.22
CA GLN A 111 5.22 -2.51 12.94
C GLN A 111 5.51 -1.11 13.44
N LEU A 112 5.75 -0.99 14.74
CA LEU A 112 6.26 0.24 15.33
C LEU A 112 7.74 0.40 14.95
N SER A 113 8.14 1.62 14.61
CA SER A 113 9.54 1.99 14.39
C SER A 113 9.77 3.37 14.98
N GLN A 114 10.99 3.61 15.44
CA GLN A 114 11.39 4.90 16.01
C GLN A 114 12.49 5.51 15.15
N TYR A 115 12.30 6.76 14.73
CA TYR A 115 13.32 7.55 14.04
C TYR A 115 13.54 8.84 14.84
N GLY A 116 14.66 8.89 15.55
CA GLY A 116 14.93 9.96 16.52
C GLY A 116 13.89 9.94 17.65
N THR A 117 13.18 11.05 17.84
CA THR A 117 12.15 11.20 18.87
C THR A 117 10.73 10.85 18.40
N GLN A 118 10.55 10.52 17.11
CA GLN A 118 9.24 10.28 16.52
C GLN A 118 8.98 8.81 16.27
N PHE A 119 7.76 8.38 16.58
CA PHE A 119 7.25 7.07 16.22
C PHE A 119 6.60 7.08 14.85
N TYR A 120 6.90 6.02 14.10
CA TYR A 120 6.28 5.72 12.82
C TYR A 120 5.71 4.32 12.89
N TYR A 121 4.62 4.14 12.15
CA TYR A 121 3.94 2.88 12.02
C TYR A 121 4.15 2.42 10.59
N SER A 122 4.56 1.17 10.41
CA SER A 122 4.77 0.62 9.09
C SER A 122 3.82 -0.53 8.80
N CYS A 123 3.33 -0.56 7.56
CA CYS A 123 2.53 -1.66 7.05
C CYS A 123 2.91 -1.89 5.59
N ASN A 124 3.26 -3.13 5.22
CA ASN A 124 3.70 -3.49 3.86
C ASN A 124 4.76 -2.54 3.27
N LYS A 125 5.79 -2.24 4.08
CA LYS A 125 6.91 -1.33 3.75
C LYS A 125 6.52 0.14 3.50
N SER A 126 5.27 0.53 3.74
CA SER A 126 4.84 1.93 3.77
C SER A 126 4.94 2.46 5.20
N LEU A 127 5.34 3.73 5.35
CA LEU A 127 5.46 4.43 6.63
C LEU A 127 4.29 5.40 6.83
N TYR A 128 3.77 5.44 8.05
CA TYR A 128 2.61 6.22 8.47
C TYR A 128 2.90 6.95 9.77
N LYS A 129 2.33 8.15 9.93
CA LYS A 129 2.52 8.97 11.13
C LYS A 129 1.62 8.55 12.29
N THR A 130 0.53 7.86 12.00
CA THR A 130 -0.46 7.46 13.00
C THR A 130 -0.76 5.98 12.93
N LEU A 131 -1.02 5.38 14.09
CA LEU A 131 -1.40 3.97 14.18
C LEU A 131 -2.69 3.70 13.38
N LYS A 132 -3.68 4.60 13.49
CA LYS A 132 -4.96 4.49 12.79
C LYS A 132 -4.80 4.39 11.27
N GLU A 133 -3.90 5.18 10.71
CA GLU A 133 -3.60 5.15 9.27
C GLU A 133 -2.94 3.81 8.89
N ALA A 134 -1.94 3.35 9.65
CA ALA A 134 -1.30 2.06 9.38
C ALA A 134 -2.27 0.88 9.49
N ILE A 135 -3.15 0.88 10.50
CA ILE A 135 -4.23 -0.12 10.68
C ILE A 135 -5.12 -0.15 9.45
N TYR A 136 -5.60 1.02 8.99
CA TYR A 136 -6.44 1.12 7.80
C TYR A 136 -5.81 0.44 6.58
N PHE A 137 -4.54 0.73 6.29
CA PHE A 137 -3.86 0.09 5.15
C PHE A 137 -3.59 -1.40 5.35
N CYS A 138 -3.30 -1.83 6.58
CA CYS A 138 -3.14 -3.26 6.92
C CYS A 138 -4.44 -4.05 6.71
N GLU A 139 -5.59 -3.49 7.09
CA GLU A 139 -6.89 -4.11 6.83
C GLU A 139 -7.17 -4.27 5.32
N LEU A 140 -6.80 -3.26 4.52
CA LEU A 140 -6.95 -3.36 3.07
C LEU A 140 -6.05 -4.45 2.48
N LEU A 141 -4.87 -4.67 3.04
CA LEU A 141 -4.00 -5.78 2.61
C LEU A 141 -4.62 -7.12 2.95
N GLU A 142 -5.07 -7.34 4.19
CA GLU A 142 -5.70 -8.60 4.57
C GLU A 142 -6.92 -8.91 3.71
N LYS A 143 -7.68 -7.86 3.35
CA LYS A 143 -8.87 -7.96 2.52
C LYS A 143 -8.53 -8.27 1.05
N TYR A 144 -7.64 -7.50 0.43
CA TYR A 144 -7.48 -7.51 -1.02
C TYR A 144 -6.35 -8.41 -1.52
N SER A 145 -5.39 -8.78 -0.67
CA SER A 145 -4.27 -9.65 -1.08
C SER A 145 -4.71 -11.07 -1.45
N LYS A 146 -5.90 -11.49 -1.01
CA LYS A 146 -6.52 -12.77 -1.38
C LYS A 146 -7.06 -12.78 -2.82
N VAL A 147 -7.27 -11.62 -3.43
CA VAL A 147 -7.81 -11.52 -4.79
C VAL A 147 -6.69 -11.71 -5.79
N LYS A 148 -6.70 -12.86 -6.48
CA LYS A 148 -5.71 -13.27 -7.49
C LYS A 148 -6.33 -13.49 -8.90
N SER A 149 -7.57 -13.05 -9.11
CA SER A 149 -8.38 -13.32 -10.32
C SER A 149 -8.30 -12.23 -11.40
N GLN A 150 -7.38 -11.28 -11.29
CA GLN A 150 -7.24 -10.12 -12.19
C GLN A 150 -7.07 -10.57 -13.65
N TYR A 151 -6.32 -11.66 -13.90
CA TYR A 151 -6.11 -12.21 -15.25
C TYR A 151 -7.40 -12.59 -15.99
N LYS A 152 -8.50 -12.86 -15.25
CA LYS A 152 -9.81 -13.18 -15.85
C LYS A 152 -10.53 -11.96 -16.42
N LEU A 153 -10.07 -10.75 -16.08
CA LEU A 153 -10.67 -9.48 -16.46
C LEU A 153 -9.84 -8.73 -17.51
N LEU A 154 -8.86 -9.39 -18.12
CA LEU A 154 -8.08 -8.81 -19.21
C LEU A 154 -8.95 -8.62 -20.45
N GLY A 155 -8.61 -7.59 -21.22
CA GLY A 155 -9.31 -7.32 -22.48
C GLY A 155 -9.04 -8.37 -23.56
N LYS A 156 -9.76 -8.22 -24.69
CA LYS A 156 -9.78 -9.20 -25.79
C LYS A 156 -8.48 -9.24 -26.60
N ASP A 157 -7.64 -8.21 -26.53
CA ASP A 157 -6.40 -8.16 -27.29
C ASP A 157 -5.32 -9.12 -26.70
N PRO A 158 -4.86 -10.13 -27.46
CA PRO A 158 -3.94 -11.12 -26.95
C PRO A 158 -2.54 -10.56 -26.66
N TYR A 159 -2.11 -9.51 -27.36
CA TYR A 159 -0.81 -8.87 -27.11
C TYR A 159 -0.81 -8.11 -25.78
N ALA A 160 -1.85 -7.30 -25.53
CA ALA A 160 -2.02 -6.59 -24.27
C ALA A 160 -2.13 -7.55 -23.09
N SER A 161 -2.87 -8.65 -23.25
CA SER A 161 -3.00 -9.68 -22.21
C SER A 161 -1.67 -10.36 -21.91
N ARG A 162 -0.87 -10.69 -22.93
CA ARG A 162 0.48 -11.25 -22.74
C ARG A 162 1.42 -10.28 -22.02
N MET A 163 1.39 -9.00 -22.37
CA MET A 163 2.18 -7.96 -21.70
C MET A 163 1.78 -7.81 -20.24
N TRP A 164 0.48 -7.80 -19.97
CA TRP A 164 -0.01 -7.75 -18.60
C TRP A 164 0.47 -8.95 -17.79
N ILE A 165 0.33 -10.17 -18.31
CA ILE A 165 0.80 -11.39 -17.62
C ILE A 165 2.30 -11.29 -17.31
N GLY A 166 3.12 -10.87 -18.27
CA GLY A 166 4.57 -10.72 -18.07
C GLY A 166 4.99 -9.65 -17.06
N VAL A 167 4.10 -8.71 -16.72
CA VAL A 167 4.35 -7.66 -15.71
C VAL A 167 3.72 -7.98 -14.38
N TRP A 168 2.57 -8.66 -14.33
CA TRP A 168 1.72 -8.70 -13.14
C TRP A 168 1.46 -10.09 -12.57
N SER A 169 1.85 -11.19 -13.24
CA SER A 169 1.44 -12.56 -12.84
C SER A 169 1.73 -12.91 -11.38
N GLU A 170 2.82 -12.38 -10.83
CA GLU A 170 3.25 -12.61 -9.44
C GLU A 170 3.09 -11.38 -8.52
N CYS A 171 2.43 -10.31 -8.98
CA CYS A 171 2.34 -9.05 -8.24
C CYS A 171 0.89 -8.58 -8.12
N PHE A 172 0.27 -8.95 -7.00
CA PHE A 172 -1.10 -8.58 -6.65
C PHE A 172 -1.09 -7.46 -5.61
N TYR A 173 -2.23 -7.22 -4.94
CA TYR A 173 -2.40 -6.06 -4.07
C TYR A 173 -1.31 -5.93 -2.99
N ASP A 174 -0.93 -7.02 -2.31
CA ASP A 174 0.17 -7.07 -1.35
C ASP A 174 1.52 -6.64 -1.95
N CYS A 175 1.75 -6.95 -3.22
CA CYS A 175 2.97 -6.58 -3.92
C CYS A 175 2.92 -5.12 -4.39
N PHE A 176 1.90 -4.72 -5.15
CA PHE A 176 1.91 -3.41 -5.81
C PHE A 176 1.54 -2.24 -4.89
N SER A 177 0.96 -2.49 -3.71
CA SER A 177 0.65 -1.44 -2.72
C SER A 177 1.85 -1.04 -1.85
N ARG A 178 2.99 -1.73 -1.98
CA ARG A 178 4.21 -1.43 -1.23
C ARG A 178 4.67 0.00 -1.47
N HIS A 179 5.25 0.60 -0.44
CA HIS A 179 5.81 1.95 -0.49
C HIS A 179 4.81 2.96 -1.05
N HIS A 180 3.57 2.98 -0.56
CA HIS A 180 2.52 3.89 -1.05
C HIS A 180 2.27 3.79 -2.58
N PHE A 181 2.24 2.57 -3.12
CA PHE A 181 1.99 2.27 -4.54
C PHE A 181 3.12 2.59 -5.52
N GLU A 182 4.36 2.81 -5.07
CA GLU A 182 5.51 2.98 -5.98
C GLU A 182 5.75 1.76 -6.89
N GLU A 183 5.50 0.54 -6.37
CA GLU A 183 5.58 -0.68 -7.17
C GLU A 183 4.53 -0.70 -8.30
N LEU A 184 3.32 -0.19 -8.02
CA LEU A 184 2.25 -0.05 -9.01
C LEU A 184 2.66 0.95 -10.11
N LYS A 185 3.22 2.12 -9.75
CA LYS A 185 3.74 3.11 -10.71
C LYS A 185 4.82 2.50 -11.62
N THR A 186 5.79 1.83 -11.03
CA THR A 186 6.92 1.22 -11.76
C THR A 186 6.44 0.18 -12.78
N ARG A 187 5.51 -0.69 -12.37
CA ARG A 187 4.96 -1.72 -13.26
C ARG A 187 4.05 -1.18 -14.34
N PHE A 188 3.26 -0.14 -14.05
CA PHE A 188 2.53 0.58 -15.08
C PHE A 188 3.43 1.13 -16.17
N LEU A 189 4.55 1.76 -15.80
CA LEU A 189 5.52 2.28 -16.77
C LEU A 189 6.17 1.16 -17.59
N ARG A 190 6.43 0.01 -16.97
CA ARG A 190 6.94 -1.18 -17.67
C ARG A 190 5.93 -1.74 -18.67
N GLU A 191 4.66 -1.89 -18.30
CA GLU A 191 3.59 -2.33 -19.20
C GLU A 191 3.43 -1.35 -20.37
N LEU A 192 3.38 -0.05 -20.07
CA LEU A 192 3.26 1.01 -21.06
C LEU A 192 4.44 1.04 -22.03
N TYR A 193 5.66 0.83 -21.54
CA TYR A 193 6.86 0.73 -22.38
C TYR A 193 6.73 -0.42 -23.39
N MET A 194 6.29 -1.60 -22.95
CA MET A 194 6.09 -2.74 -23.86
C MET A 194 5.00 -2.45 -24.89
N LEU A 195 3.89 -1.85 -24.48
CA LEU A 195 2.82 -1.44 -25.41
C LEU A 195 3.34 -0.44 -26.44
N ARG A 196 4.13 0.56 -26.03
CA ARG A 196 4.72 1.56 -26.93
C ARG A 196 5.69 0.95 -27.93
N LYS A 197 6.44 -0.10 -27.56
CA LYS A 197 7.36 -0.80 -28.47
C LYS A 197 6.65 -1.36 -29.70
N VAL A 198 5.40 -1.81 -29.57
CA VAL A 198 4.57 -2.28 -30.69
C VAL A 198 4.32 -1.19 -31.73
N TYR A 199 4.27 0.07 -31.29
CA TYR A 199 4.01 1.24 -32.15
C TYR A 199 5.27 2.03 -32.48
N ASN A 200 6.46 1.43 -32.33
CA ASN A 200 7.75 2.11 -32.49
C ASN A 200 7.90 3.37 -31.62
N GLY A 201 7.17 3.42 -30.50
CA GLY A 201 7.26 4.49 -29.53
C GLY A 201 8.59 4.40 -28.78
N ARG A 202 9.27 5.53 -28.60
CA ARG A 202 10.49 5.57 -27.78
C ARG A 202 10.14 5.38 -26.28
N PRO A 203 11.09 4.91 -25.46
CA PRO A 203 10.92 4.86 -24.01
C PRO A 203 10.48 6.22 -23.44
N LEU A 204 9.57 6.18 -22.46
CA LEU A 204 9.19 7.37 -21.71
C LEU A 204 10.20 7.62 -20.59
N ARG A 205 10.57 8.88 -20.40
CA ARG A 205 11.37 9.33 -19.26
C ARG A 205 10.43 9.79 -18.15
N ILE A 206 10.72 9.39 -16.92
CA ILE A 206 9.98 9.88 -15.75
C ILE A 206 10.34 11.35 -15.57
N ASN A 207 9.32 12.20 -15.43
CA ASN A 207 9.49 13.62 -15.13
C ASN A 207 8.83 13.92 -13.79
N PHE A 208 9.64 14.31 -12.79
CA PHE A 208 9.19 14.56 -11.42
C PHE A 208 8.17 15.71 -11.31
N TYR A 209 8.26 16.72 -12.18
CA TYR A 209 7.28 17.80 -12.23
C TYR A 209 5.91 17.27 -12.69
N LEU A 210 5.87 16.45 -13.74
CA LEU A 210 4.64 15.80 -14.18
C LEU A 210 4.09 14.82 -13.13
N GLU A 211 4.97 14.12 -12.42
CA GLU A 211 4.57 13.22 -11.34
C GLU A 211 3.91 13.97 -10.19
N THR A 212 4.52 15.06 -9.72
CA THR A 212 3.94 15.93 -8.70
C THR A 212 2.58 16.50 -9.13
N MET A 213 2.44 16.85 -10.41
CA MET A 213 1.14 17.28 -10.96
C MET A 213 0.11 16.15 -10.94
N ALA A 214 0.49 14.96 -11.40
CA ALA A 214 -0.37 13.80 -11.43
C ALA A 214 -0.81 13.37 -10.03
N GLU A 215 0.07 13.42 -9.03
CA GLU A 215 -0.25 13.12 -7.63
C GLU A 215 -1.25 14.10 -7.04
N LYS A 216 -1.04 15.41 -7.25
CA LYS A 216 -2.00 16.44 -6.83
C LYS A 216 -3.36 16.23 -7.48
N GLN A 217 -3.38 15.85 -8.76
CA GLN A 217 -4.61 15.60 -9.49
C GLN A 217 -5.30 14.31 -9.04
N ALA A 218 -4.56 13.23 -8.77
CA ALA A 218 -5.09 11.99 -8.21
C ALA A 218 -5.71 12.22 -6.83
N LEU A 219 -5.05 13.00 -5.97
CA LEU A 219 -5.59 13.40 -4.66
C LEU A 219 -6.87 14.23 -4.81
N LYS A 220 -6.89 15.18 -5.75
CA LYS A 220 -8.09 15.99 -6.02
C LYS A 220 -9.25 15.11 -6.48
N ASN A 221 -9.01 14.23 -7.46
CA ASN A 221 -10.01 13.30 -7.97
C ASN A 221 -10.56 12.40 -6.87
N ALA A 222 -9.67 11.84 -6.03
CA ALA A 222 -10.01 10.98 -4.92
C ALA A 222 -10.89 11.70 -3.87
N LYS A 223 -10.54 12.94 -3.50
CA LYS A 223 -11.30 13.74 -2.53
C LYS A 223 -12.67 14.17 -3.05
N SER A 224 -12.76 14.57 -4.33
CA SER A 224 -14.04 14.97 -4.94
C SER A 224 -14.87 13.79 -5.43
N ASN A 225 -14.32 12.57 -5.42
CA ASN A 225 -14.92 11.37 -6.02
C ASN A 225 -15.37 11.61 -7.48
N GLN A 226 -14.58 12.39 -8.22
CA GLN A 226 -14.87 12.77 -9.61
C GLN A 226 -13.59 12.70 -10.43
N LEU A 227 -13.68 12.14 -11.65
CA LEU A 227 -12.56 12.17 -12.59
C LEU A 227 -12.51 13.54 -13.25
N LEU A 228 -11.59 14.37 -12.75
CA LEU A 228 -11.24 15.64 -13.39
C LEU A 228 -10.00 15.37 -14.24
N ILE A 229 -10.16 15.47 -15.55
CA ILE A 229 -9.06 15.33 -16.52
C ILE A 229 -8.73 16.74 -17.01
N LYS A 230 -7.50 17.19 -16.78
CA LYS A 230 -7.02 18.45 -17.34
C LYS A 230 -6.17 18.14 -18.58
N GLY A 231 -6.66 18.53 -19.74
CA GLY A 231 -5.86 18.71 -20.93
C GLY A 231 -5.82 20.19 -21.26
N SER A 232 -4.64 20.77 -21.48
CA SER A 232 -4.55 22.12 -22.01
C SER A 232 -3.67 22.13 -23.24
N GLU A 233 -4.25 22.47 -24.38
CA GLU A 233 -3.51 22.70 -25.62
C GLU A 233 -2.44 23.79 -25.43
N LYS A 234 -2.68 24.75 -24.52
CA LYS A 234 -1.74 25.82 -24.19
C LYS A 234 -0.50 25.32 -23.47
N THR A 235 -0.62 24.36 -22.56
CA THR A 235 0.52 23.84 -21.78
C THR A 235 1.21 22.66 -22.47
N LYS A 236 0.58 22.06 -23.50
CA LYS A 236 1.00 20.80 -24.13
C LYS A 236 1.14 19.64 -23.15
N ILE A 237 0.51 19.76 -21.97
CA ILE A 237 0.45 18.69 -20.98
C ILE A 237 -0.92 18.03 -21.10
N HIS A 238 -0.88 16.71 -21.20
CA HIS A 238 -2.03 15.85 -21.34
C HIS A 238 -2.16 14.97 -20.11
N GLU A 239 -3.40 14.62 -19.77
CA GLU A 239 -3.69 13.74 -18.64
C GLU A 239 -4.63 12.60 -19.06
N VAL A 240 -4.40 11.41 -18.53
CA VAL A 240 -5.39 10.33 -18.51
C VAL A 240 -5.60 9.89 -17.07
N ALA A 241 -6.85 9.72 -16.65
CA ALA A 241 -7.20 9.40 -15.28
C ALA A 241 -8.22 8.25 -15.22
N ALA A 242 -8.22 7.52 -14.11
CA ALA A 242 -9.23 6.51 -13.83
C ALA A 242 -9.39 6.29 -12.33
N PHE A 243 -10.56 5.76 -11.95
CA PHE A 243 -10.76 5.12 -10.68
C PHE A 243 -10.66 3.61 -10.87
N ALA A 244 -9.99 2.94 -9.93
CA ALA A 244 -9.91 1.50 -9.85
C ALA A 244 -10.24 1.03 -8.44
N SER A 245 -10.90 -0.11 -8.35
CA SER A 245 -10.97 -0.83 -7.08
C SER A 245 -9.56 -1.32 -6.71
N PRO A 246 -9.17 -1.28 -5.43
CA PRO A 246 -7.81 -1.59 -5.01
C PRO A 246 -7.23 -2.90 -5.53
N PRO A 247 -7.91 -4.07 -5.47
CA PRO A 247 -7.34 -5.32 -5.99
C PRO A 247 -7.20 -5.35 -7.52
N PHE A 248 -7.88 -4.46 -8.24
CA PHE A 248 -7.95 -4.45 -9.71
C PHE A 248 -7.16 -3.31 -10.35
N ALA A 249 -6.41 -2.53 -9.56
CA ALA A 249 -5.65 -1.40 -10.06
C ALA A 249 -4.62 -1.79 -11.14
N SER A 250 -4.00 -2.97 -11.03
CA SER A 250 -3.06 -3.48 -12.02
C SER A 250 -3.66 -3.65 -13.43
N LEU A 251 -5.00 -3.71 -13.58
CA LEU A 251 -5.65 -3.85 -14.87
C LEU A 251 -5.78 -2.54 -15.65
N GLN A 252 -5.44 -1.39 -15.05
CA GLN A 252 -5.84 -0.10 -15.58
C GLN A 252 -5.21 0.24 -16.94
N VAL A 253 -3.93 -0.07 -17.14
CA VAL A 253 -3.23 0.17 -18.41
C VAL A 253 -3.76 -0.76 -19.52
N ASN A 254 -3.91 -2.05 -19.22
CA ASN A 254 -4.54 -3.03 -20.13
C ASN A 254 -5.95 -2.58 -20.55
N LYS A 255 -6.76 -2.09 -19.60
CA LYS A 255 -8.11 -1.58 -19.86
C LYS A 255 -8.09 -0.38 -20.80
N TRP A 256 -7.29 0.65 -20.51
CA TRP A 256 -7.18 1.82 -21.39
C TRP A 256 -6.72 1.44 -22.80
N TYR A 257 -5.80 0.50 -22.93
CA TYR A 257 -5.32 0.02 -24.22
C TYR A 257 -6.41 -0.71 -25.02
N ASN A 258 -7.17 -1.60 -24.39
CA ASN A 258 -8.27 -2.29 -25.05
C ASN A 258 -9.39 -1.33 -25.44
N ASP A 259 -9.76 -0.39 -24.56
CA ASP A 259 -10.73 0.68 -24.87
C ASP A 259 -10.27 1.46 -26.12
N TYR A 260 -8.98 1.80 -26.20
CA TYR A 260 -8.40 2.43 -27.39
C TYR A 260 -8.53 1.56 -28.65
N LEU A 261 -8.25 0.26 -28.59
CA LEU A 261 -8.39 -0.63 -29.75
C LEU A 261 -9.84 -0.74 -30.23
N GLU A 262 -10.81 -0.75 -29.31
CA GLU A 262 -12.23 -0.75 -29.67
C GLU A 262 -12.64 0.52 -30.42
N THR A 263 -12.11 1.69 -30.04
CA THR A 263 -12.36 2.94 -30.78
C THR A 263 -11.86 2.89 -32.23
N LYS A 264 -10.80 2.11 -32.53
CA LYS A 264 -10.30 1.95 -33.91
C LYS A 264 -11.22 1.10 -34.79
N LYS A 265 -11.86 0.07 -34.22
CA LYS A 265 -12.72 -0.86 -34.97
C LYS A 265 -14.04 -0.21 -35.38
N ASN A 266 -14.56 0.71 -34.56
CA ASN A 266 -15.87 1.33 -34.75
C ASN A 266 -15.84 2.64 -35.54
N LYS A 267 -14.83 2.89 -36.38
CA LYS A 267 -14.69 4.15 -37.16
C LYS A 267 -15.92 4.54 -38.00
N ASN A 268 -16.77 3.57 -38.36
CA ASN A 268 -17.99 3.80 -39.16
C ASN A 268 -19.23 4.14 -38.32
N ASN A 269 -19.20 3.97 -37.00
CA ASN A 269 -20.28 4.37 -36.10
C ASN A 269 -19.95 5.73 -35.48
N LYS A 270 -20.56 6.79 -35.99
CA LYS A 270 -20.55 8.15 -35.40
C LYS A 270 -21.03 8.17 -33.93
N PHE A 271 -21.65 7.09 -33.44
CA PHE A 271 -22.10 6.89 -32.07
C PHE A 271 -21.09 6.08 -31.23
N LYS A 272 -20.01 6.74 -30.80
CA LYS A 272 -19.28 6.56 -29.53
C LYS A 272 -18.03 7.42 -29.59
N ILE A 273 -18.24 8.74 -29.67
CA ILE A 273 -17.18 9.71 -29.43
C ILE A 273 -16.62 9.41 -28.03
N SER A 274 -15.33 9.11 -28.08
CA SER A 274 -14.41 8.63 -27.06
C SER A 274 -14.71 9.13 -25.65
N ARG A 275 -14.74 8.21 -24.68
CA ARG A 275 -14.31 8.54 -23.30
C ARG A 275 -13.04 9.38 -23.39
N VAL A 276 -13.02 10.55 -22.74
CA VAL A 276 -11.89 11.50 -22.78
C VAL A 276 -10.59 10.76 -22.47
N GLU A 277 -10.66 9.78 -21.57
CA GLU A 277 -9.59 8.87 -21.18
C GLU A 277 -9.00 8.09 -22.37
N SER A 278 -9.84 7.51 -23.23
CA SER A 278 -9.38 6.73 -24.40
C SER A 278 -8.70 7.61 -25.44
N SER A 279 -9.17 8.85 -25.60
CA SER A 279 -8.54 9.85 -26.47
C SER A 279 -7.18 10.27 -25.92
N GLN A 280 -7.10 10.57 -24.62
CA GLN A 280 -5.84 10.95 -23.97
C GLN A 280 -4.84 9.79 -23.94
N PHE A 281 -5.30 8.57 -23.66
CA PHE A 281 -4.44 7.39 -23.67
C PHE A 281 -3.80 7.12 -25.04
N ARG A 282 -4.50 7.43 -26.15
CA ARG A 282 -3.91 7.36 -27.49
C ARG A 282 -2.67 8.26 -27.61
N PHE A 283 -2.72 9.48 -27.06
CA PHE A 283 -1.56 10.37 -27.09
C PHE A 283 -0.40 9.82 -26.27
N LEU A 284 -0.68 9.17 -25.13
CA LEU A 284 0.34 8.50 -24.31
C LEU A 284 1.06 7.37 -25.06
N LEU A 285 0.45 6.75 -26.07
CA LEU A 285 1.09 5.76 -26.96
C LEU A 285 1.87 6.40 -28.12
N SER A 286 1.73 7.70 -28.36
CA SER A 286 2.35 8.40 -29.50
C SER A 286 3.87 8.41 -29.41
N PRO A 287 4.59 8.21 -30.54
CA PRO A 287 6.03 8.40 -30.60
C PRO A 287 6.51 9.83 -30.33
N ILE A 288 5.61 10.82 -30.23
CA ILE A 288 5.98 12.22 -29.93
C ILE A 288 6.16 12.41 -28.43
N VAL A 289 5.34 11.76 -27.61
CA VAL A 289 5.41 11.85 -26.15
C VAL A 289 6.71 11.22 -25.65
N ARG A 290 7.41 11.95 -24.79
CA ARG A 290 8.74 11.58 -24.25
C ARG A 290 8.75 11.50 -22.75
N GLU A 291 7.87 12.21 -22.08
CA GLU A 291 7.90 12.36 -20.63
C GLU A 291 6.57 11.98 -20.01
N VAL A 292 6.63 11.36 -18.83
CA VAL A 292 5.45 10.95 -18.08
C VAL A 292 5.68 11.08 -16.58
N GLY A 293 4.63 11.39 -15.85
CA GLY A 293 4.53 11.27 -14.41
C GLY A 293 3.26 10.52 -14.03
N VAL A 294 3.32 9.71 -12.98
CA VAL A 294 2.20 8.87 -12.54
C VAL A 294 1.84 9.20 -11.10
N GLY A 295 0.59 9.63 -10.87
CA GLY A 295 0.04 9.89 -9.56
C GLY A 295 -0.95 8.82 -9.15
N ILE A 296 -0.83 8.34 -7.93
CA ILE A 296 -1.72 7.31 -7.37
C ILE A 296 -2.17 7.74 -5.98
N THR A 297 -3.46 7.68 -5.71
CA THR A 297 -4.01 8.01 -4.38
C THR A 297 -5.13 7.05 -4.02
N LEU A 298 -5.09 6.51 -2.81
CA LEU A 298 -6.17 5.69 -2.26
C LEU A 298 -7.00 6.53 -1.28
N GLU A 299 -8.30 6.62 -1.53
CA GLU A 299 -9.26 7.32 -0.67
C GLU A 299 -10.56 6.52 -0.64
N LYS A 300 -11.20 6.38 0.53
CA LYS A 300 -12.51 5.70 0.68
C LYS A 300 -12.63 4.35 -0.05
N LYS A 301 -11.54 3.57 -0.09
CA LYS A 301 -11.45 2.25 -0.76
C LYS A 301 -11.45 2.30 -2.30
N THR A 302 -11.13 3.45 -2.90
CA THR A 302 -10.97 3.62 -4.35
C THR A 302 -9.59 4.19 -4.63
N ILE A 303 -8.91 3.65 -5.64
CA ILE A 303 -7.62 4.17 -6.12
C ILE A 303 -7.91 5.13 -7.28
N SER A 304 -7.49 6.38 -7.14
CA SER A 304 -7.37 7.32 -8.25
C SER A 304 -5.98 7.18 -8.88
N ILE A 305 -5.96 6.98 -10.20
CA ILE A 305 -4.74 6.80 -10.99
C ILE A 305 -4.74 7.90 -12.05
N VAL A 306 -3.65 8.66 -12.14
CA VAL A 306 -3.47 9.74 -13.11
C VAL A 306 -2.11 9.62 -13.78
N PHE A 307 -2.07 9.74 -15.10
CA PHE A 307 -0.82 9.86 -15.87
C PHE A 307 -0.83 11.25 -16.49
N ALA A 308 0.20 12.05 -16.21
CA ALA A 308 0.45 13.33 -16.86
C ALA A 308 1.64 13.18 -17.81
N PHE A 309 1.55 13.69 -19.04
CA PHE A 309 2.56 13.44 -20.07
C PHE A 309 2.67 14.58 -21.09
N LYS A 310 3.84 14.66 -21.74
CA LYS A 310 4.15 15.59 -22.84
C LYS A 310 5.18 15.00 -23.81
#